data_AF-A0A3D4W3W3-F1
#
_entry.id   AF-A0A3D4W3W3-F1
#
_cell.length_a   1.000
_cell.length_b   1.000
_cell.length_c   1.000
_cell.angle_alpha   90.00
_cell.angle_beta   90.00
_cell.angle_gamma   90.00
#
_symmetry.space_group_name_H-M   'P 1'
#
loop_
_entity.id
_entity.type
_entity.pdbx_description
1 polymer ?
#
loop_
_entity_poly.entity_id
_entity_poly.type
_entity_poly.pdbx_seq_one_letter_code
_entity_poly.pdbx_strand_id
1 'polypeptide(L)'
;MLRIQYLDKDRFMQQVAASRGSVLLHLANGETCDLKKDNAATELFQMMDAPSKGFDISVTDPADVTGFLHYMLEAGRRERAAC
;
A
#
# COMPACT_ATOMS: atom_id res chain seq x y z
N MET A 1 -4.85 4.91 10.02
CA MET A 1 -4.19 3.72 9.44
C MET A 1 -5.17 3.06 8.49
N LEU A 2 -4.73 2.67 7.30
CA LEU A 2 -5.51 1.94 6.30
C LEU A 2 -4.96 0.51 6.18
N ARG A 3 -5.84 -0.49 6.08
CA ARG A 3 -5.44 -1.88 5.89
C ARG A 3 -5.66 -2.32 4.45
N ILE A 4 -4.57 -2.63 3.75
CA ILE A 4 -4.58 -3.10 2.37
C ILE A 4 -4.73 -4.61 2.37
N GLN A 5 -5.91 -5.11 1.97
CA GLN A 5 -6.21 -6.55 1.93
C GLN A 5 -5.82 -7.20 0.60
N TYR A 6 -5.86 -6.43 -0.48
CA TYR A 6 -5.60 -6.91 -1.84
C TYR A 6 -4.44 -6.11 -2.42
N LEU A 7 -3.39 -6.82 -2.84
CA LEU A 7 -2.18 -6.23 -3.36
C LEU A 7 -2.05 -6.47 -4.86
N ASP A 8 -2.30 -5.42 -5.63
CA ASP A 8 -1.80 -5.26 -6.98
C ASP A 8 -0.57 -4.33 -6.88
N LYS A 9 0.64 -4.91 -6.93
CA LYS A 9 1.89 -4.20 -6.62
C LYS A 9 2.09 -2.97 -7.50
N ASP A 10 1.87 -3.10 -8.80
CA ASP A 10 2.10 -2.02 -9.76
C ASP A 10 1.13 -0.86 -9.52
N ARG A 11 -0.15 -1.17 -9.37
CA ARG A 11 -1.17 -0.14 -9.10
C ARG A 11 -1.00 0.50 -7.73
N PHE A 12 -0.62 -0.29 -6.73
CA PHE A 12 -0.34 0.23 -5.40
C PHE A 12 0.84 1.20 -5.45
N MET A 13 1.95 0.84 -6.11
CA MET A 13 3.10 1.72 -6.24
C MET A 13 2.81 2.96 -7.10
N GLN A 14 1.94 2.86 -8.11
CA GLN A 14 1.44 4.03 -8.83
C GLN A 14 0.65 4.98 -7.90
N GLN A 15 -0.20 4.43 -7.02
CA GLN A 15 -0.95 5.22 -6.05
C GLN A 15 -0.03 5.86 -4.99
N VAL A 16 1.04 5.16 -4.57
CA VAL A 16 2.10 5.69 -3.69
C VAL A 16 2.86 6.83 -4.38
N ALA A 17 3.23 6.67 -5.65
CA ALA A 17 3.92 7.71 -6.41
C ALA A 17 3.05 8.96 -6.62
N ALA A 18 1.74 8.76 -6.84
CA ALA A 18 0.77 9.84 -7.03
C ALA A 18 0.36 10.56 -5.74
N SER A 19 0.66 9.99 -4.56
CA SER A 19 0.33 10.63 -3.29
C SER A 19 1.14 11.91 -3.08
N ARG A 20 0.62 12.85 -2.29
CA ARG A 20 1.31 14.10 -1.95
C ARG A 20 2.25 13.90 -0.78
N GLY A 21 1.73 13.32 0.30
CA GLY A 21 2.47 12.99 1.52
C GLY A 21 3.28 11.70 1.40
N SER A 22 3.98 11.37 2.49
CA SER A 22 4.66 10.09 2.68
C SER A 22 3.63 8.98 2.89
N VAL A 23 3.99 7.77 2.42
CA VAL A 23 3.22 6.55 2.64
C VAL A 23 4.06 5.62 3.49
N LEU A 24 3.64 5.42 4.73
CA LEU A 24 4.36 4.68 5.74
C LEU A 24 3.82 3.24 5.79
N LEU A 25 4.64 2.26 5.41
CA LEU A 25 4.37 0.84 5.56
C LEU A 25 4.67 0.39 6.99
N HIS A 26 3.72 -0.28 7.65
CA HIS A 26 3.92 -0.86 8.97
C HIS A 26 4.30 -2.33 8.84
N LEU A 27 5.47 -2.68 9.37
CA LEU A 27 5.98 -4.03 9.40
C LEU A 27 5.54 -4.77 10.66
N ALA A 28 5.52 -6.10 10.61
CA ALA A 28 5.09 -6.93 11.74
C ALA A 28 6.00 -6.83 12.97
N ASN A 29 7.26 -6.38 12.78
CA ASN A 29 8.21 -6.13 13.86
C ASN A 29 7.98 -4.77 14.58
N GLY A 30 6.96 -4.01 14.17
CA GLY A 30 6.62 -2.69 14.73
C GLY A 30 7.38 -1.53 14.09
N GLU A 31 8.27 -1.79 13.14
CA GLU A 31 8.94 -0.74 12.38
C GLU A 31 8.01 -0.13 11.33
N THR A 32 8.31 1.12 10.96
CA THR A 32 7.59 1.82 9.90
C THR A 32 8.57 2.35 8.87
N CYS A 33 8.31 2.09 7.60
CA CYS A 33 9.17 2.49 6.50
C CYS A 33 8.43 3.43 5.53
N ASP A 34 9.11 4.47 5.03
CA ASP A 34 8.51 5.41 4.07
C ASP A 34 8.75 4.93 2.64
N LEU A 35 7.68 4.45 1.99
CA LEU A 35 7.73 3.91 0.62
C LEU A 35 8.08 4.94 -0.46
N LYS A 36 8.15 6.23 -0.13
CA LYS A 36 8.55 7.28 -1.08
C LYS A 36 9.98 7.77 -0.88
N LYS A 37 10.54 7.57 0.32
CA LYS A 37 11.86 8.11 0.69
C LYS A 37 12.90 7.01 0.91
N ASP A 38 12.46 5.81 1.24
CA ASP A 38 13.31 4.68 1.51
C ASP A 38 13.30 3.71 0.33
N ASN A 39 14.38 3.76 -0.46
CA ASN A 39 14.57 2.86 -1.59
C ASN A 39 14.68 1.40 -1.13
N ALA A 40 15.31 1.13 0.01
CA ALA A 40 15.42 -0.23 0.52
C ALA A 40 14.04 -0.75 0.93
N ALA A 41 13.21 0.08 1.56
CA ALA A 41 11.82 -0.28 1.85
C ALA A 41 10.99 -0.53 0.59
N THR A 42 11.21 0.27 -0.45
CA THR A 42 10.53 0.12 -1.74
C THR A 42 10.93 -1.19 -2.42
N GLU A 43 12.23 -1.52 -2.45
CA GLU A 43 12.75 -2.78 -2.99
C GLU A 43 12.24 -3.98 -2.19
N LEU A 44 12.29 -3.92 -0.86
CA LEU A 44 11.73 -4.94 0.03
C LEU A 44 10.25 -5.17 -0.28
N PHE A 45 9.46 -4.10 -0.36
CA PHE A 45 8.04 -4.19 -0.69
C PHE A 45 7.78 -4.87 -2.05
N GLN A 46 8.60 -4.57 -3.06
CA GLN A 46 8.48 -5.21 -4.37
C GLN A 46 8.83 -6.71 -4.33
N MET A 47 9.80 -7.10 -3.49
CA MET A 47 10.18 -8.51 -3.30
C MET A 47 9.21 -9.31 -2.44
N MET A 48 8.42 -8.66 -1.58
CA MET A 48 7.45 -9.33 -0.72
C MET A 48 6.33 -9.99 -1.52
N ASP A 49 5.95 -11.21 -1.18
CA ASP A 49 4.69 -11.79 -1.67
C ASP A 49 3.49 -11.07 -1.07
N ALA A 50 2.34 -11.13 -1.76
CA ALA A 50 1.11 -10.55 -1.26
C ALA A 50 0.75 -11.19 0.10
N PRO A 51 0.72 -10.42 1.20
CA PRO A 51 0.48 -11.01 2.51
C PRO A 51 -0.98 -11.45 2.63
N SER A 52 -1.21 -12.69 3.06
CA SER A 52 -2.54 -13.31 3.16
C SER A 52 -3.49 -12.59 4.14
N LYS A 53 -2.95 -11.84 5.10
CA LYS A 53 -3.73 -11.03 6.06
C LYS A 53 -3.82 -9.56 5.68
N GLY A 54 -3.23 -9.16 4.54
CA GLY A 54 -2.99 -7.77 4.20
C GLY A 54 -1.89 -7.12 5.05
N PHE A 55 -1.65 -5.83 4.80
CA PHE A 55 -0.67 -5.01 5.50
C PHE A 55 -1.25 -3.63 5.81
N ASP A 56 -0.66 -2.95 6.79
CA ASP A 56 -1.15 -1.66 7.26
C ASP A 56 -0.27 -0.51 6.74
N ILE A 57 -0.92 0.59 6.36
CA ILE A 57 -0.25 1.82 5.95
C ILE A 57 -0.78 3.04 6.71
N SER A 58 0.07 4.04 6.85
CA SER A 58 -0.34 5.40 7.22
C SER A 58 0.04 6.37 6.11
N VAL A 59 -0.83 7.36 5.86
CA VAL A 59 -0.52 8.49 4.96
C VAL A 59 -0.32 9.73 5.81
N THR A 60 0.65 10.57 5.45
CA THR A 60 0.93 11.80 6.21
C THR A 60 0.10 12.99 5.74
N ASP A 61 -0.37 12.98 4.49
CA ASP A 61 -1.31 13.98 3.97
C ASP A 61 -2.73 13.39 3.96
N PRO A 62 -3.70 13.97 4.70
CA PRO A 62 -5.08 13.50 4.72
C PRO A 62 -5.76 13.48 3.34
N ALA A 63 -5.33 14.31 2.38
CA ALA A 63 -5.87 14.33 1.03
C ALA A 63 -5.59 13.02 0.26
N ASP A 64 -4.53 12.29 0.63
CA ASP A 64 -4.14 11.05 -0.03
C ASP A 64 -5.03 9.87 0.34
N VAL A 65 -5.77 9.96 1.46
CA VAL A 65 -6.65 8.88 1.95
C VAL A 65 -7.65 8.44 0.87
N THR A 66 -8.24 9.41 0.15
CA THR A 66 -9.25 9.12 -0.88
C THR A 66 -8.69 8.29 -2.03
N GLY A 67 -7.45 8.55 -2.44
CA GLY A 67 -6.78 7.77 -3.50
C GLY A 67 -6.59 6.31 -3.10
N PHE A 68 -6.14 6.07 -1.85
CA PHE A 68 -5.99 4.71 -1.34
C PHE A 68 -7.32 3.98 -1.13
N LEU A 69 -8.38 4.68 -0.69
CA LEU A 69 -9.72 4.09 -0.62
C LEU A 69 -10.24 3.66 -1.99
N HIS A 70 -10.00 4.47 -3.03
CA HIS A 70 -10.35 4.11 -4.41
C HIS A 70 -9.59 2.86 -4.87
N TYR A 71 -8.27 2.84 -4.66
CA TYR A 71 -7.44 1.66 -4.92
C TYR A 71 -7.99 0.40 -4.24
N MET A 72 -8.32 0.47 -2.94
CA MET A 72 -8.83 -0.67 -2.16
C MET A 72 -10.14 -1.23 -2.75
N LEU A 73 -11.06 -0.34 -3.16
CA LEU A 73 -12.33 -0.75 -3.76
C LEU A 73 -12.12 -1.44 -5.12
N GLU A 74 -11.17 -0.96 -5.93
CA GLU A 74 -10.90 -1.54 -7.24
C GLU A 74 -10.14 -2.86 -7.16
N ALA A 75 -9.15 -2.95 -6.27
CA ALA A 75 -8.38 -4.17 -6.05
C ALA A 75 -9.28 -5.32 -5.57
N GLY A 76 -10.18 -5.05 -4.61
CA GLY A 76 -11.10 -6.07 -4.09
C GLY A 76 -12.20 -6.54 -5.06
N ARG A 77 -12.56 -5.73 -6.07
CA ARG A 77 -13.50 -6.16 -7.12
C ARG A 77 -12.87 -7.15 -8.09
N ARG A 78 -11.59 -6.98 -8.41
CA ARG A 78 -10.88 -7.79 -9.41
C ARG A 78 -10.56 -9.19 -8.92
N GLU A 79 -10.15 -9.34 -7.67
CA GLU A 79 -9.85 -10.65 -7.11
C GLU A 79 -11.09 -11.55 -7.06
N ARG A 80 -12.25 -10.99 -6.68
CA ARG A 80 -13.54 -11.72 -6.70
C ARG A 80 -14.03 -12.10 -8.09
N ALA A 81 -13.63 -11.37 -9.12
CA ALA A 81 -13.97 -11.67 -10.50
C ALA A 81 -13.03 -12.72 -11.13
N ALA A 82 -11.91 -13.03 -10.48
CA ALA A 82 -10.96 -14.06 -10.90
C ALA A 82 -11.22 -15.44 -10.27
N CYS A 83 -12.29 -15.57 -9.45
CA CYS A 83 -12.76 -16.82 -8.86
C CYS A 83 -13.95 -17.41 -9.63
#